data_AF-A0A7Y4VCI3-F1
#
_entry.id   AF-A0A7Y4VCI3-F1
#
_cell.length_a   1.000
_cell.length_b   1.000
_cell.length_c   1.000
_cell.angle_alpha   90.00
_cell.angle_beta   90.00
_cell.angle_gamma   90.00
#
_symmetry.space_group_name_H-M   'P 1'
#
loop_
_entity.id
_entity.type
_entity.pdbx_description
1 polymer ?
#
loop_
_entity_poly.entity_id
_entity_poly.type
_entity_poly.pdbx_seq_one_letter_code
_entity_poly.pdbx_strand_id
1 'polypeptide(L)'
;MKLKKQFRIRENGTSEVLYRFFRALNSSTVGVDDIKYEARTGESFKLLKLDMLVALCRGCGLKRSKFGDVGTYGFVVTREYEEKDFVACDYLCVLGLQGRNMKHEEKRDALGRLLIGPGNPERLESFGQDNHRIVVSHQIREMIKEKELRGLTFQEACFEEKNSKQSVGRYYELRASKTLPKLANTRQLMCYGMEPTGKVETFKGDYSRMVFIDDPPYALGEIHYRRSNIEALGNFDVAETFEHLWIPQRSLVISQRFYQFCLENDIPLTVLPVRIDQV
;
A
#
# COMPACT_ATOMS: atom_id res chain seq x y z
N MET A 1 2.43 14.95 -9.51
CA MET A 1 2.27 14.63 -8.08
C MET A 1 1.80 15.84 -7.29
N LYS A 2 0.70 15.69 -6.57
CA LYS A 2 0.18 16.65 -5.58
C LYS A 2 0.43 16.15 -4.16
N LEU A 3 0.33 17.06 -3.20
CA LEU A 3 0.41 16.79 -1.77
C LEU A 3 -0.97 16.85 -1.16
N LYS A 4 -1.27 15.92 -0.27
CA LYS A 4 -2.43 15.98 0.62
C LYS A 4 -1.95 15.97 2.07
N LYS A 5 -2.35 16.99 2.82
CA LYS A 5 -2.17 17.05 4.28
C LYS A 5 -3.49 16.68 4.94
N GLN A 6 -3.44 15.81 5.95
CA GLN A 6 -4.57 15.47 6.80
C GLN A 6 -4.20 15.75 8.24
N PHE A 7 -5.03 16.51 8.94
CA PHE A 7 -4.98 16.68 10.38
C PHE A 7 -6.18 15.99 11.01
N ARG A 8 -5.97 15.36 12.16
CA ARG A 8 -7.00 14.67 12.92
C ARG A 8 -6.82 14.96 14.41
N ILE A 9 -7.90 15.22 15.11
CA ILE A 9 -7.88 15.27 16.57
C ILE A 9 -9.15 14.63 17.13
N ARG A 10 -8.97 13.82 18.16
CA ARG A 10 -10.07 13.13 18.84
C ARG A 10 -10.37 13.78 20.18
N GLU A 11 -11.60 13.67 20.63
CA GLU A 11 -12.02 14.22 21.93
C GLU A 11 -11.19 13.64 23.08
N ASN A 12 -11.04 12.31 23.11
CA ASN A 12 -10.20 11.62 24.09
C ASN A 12 -8.68 11.79 23.86
N GLY A 13 -8.30 12.45 22.76
CA GLY A 13 -6.90 12.72 22.39
C GLY A 13 -6.35 14.02 22.97
N THR A 14 -7.21 14.90 23.49
CA THR A 14 -6.85 16.29 23.79
C THR A 14 -7.65 16.86 24.97
N SER A 15 -7.27 18.04 25.47
CA SER A 15 -8.05 18.74 26.49
C SER A 15 -9.40 19.18 25.94
N GLU A 16 -10.45 19.12 26.75
CA GLU A 16 -11.80 19.54 26.37
C GLU A 16 -11.85 20.96 25.78
N VAL A 17 -11.10 21.91 26.35
CA VAL A 17 -11.03 23.29 25.88
C VAL A 17 -10.52 23.35 24.43
N LEU A 18 -9.40 22.69 24.16
CA LEU A 18 -8.80 22.65 22.82
C LEU A 18 -9.69 21.89 21.83
N TYR A 19 -10.35 20.81 22.26
CA TYR A 19 -11.31 20.08 21.43
C TYR A 19 -12.51 20.95 21.03
N ARG A 20 -13.13 21.64 22.00
CA ARG A 20 -14.25 22.57 21.76
C ARG A 20 -13.84 23.70 20.83
N PHE A 21 -12.61 24.23 20.95
CA PHE A 21 -12.06 25.21 20.01
C PHE A 21 -11.99 24.65 18.59
N PHE A 22 -11.42 23.46 18.39
CA PHE A 22 -11.37 22.84 17.06
C PHE A 22 -12.75 22.50 16.49
N ARG A 23 -13.71 22.16 17.34
CA ARG A 23 -15.10 21.93 16.94
C ARG A 23 -15.76 23.22 16.46
N ALA A 24 -15.51 24.34 17.14
CA ALA A 24 -16.01 25.65 16.71
C ALA A 24 -15.44 26.08 15.34
N LEU A 25 -14.20 25.68 15.02
CA LEU A 25 -13.58 25.91 13.71
C LEU A 25 -14.10 24.98 12.59
N ASN A 26 -14.93 23.99 12.92
CA ASN A 26 -15.57 23.05 12.00
C ASN A 26 -17.06 22.90 12.34
N SER A 27 -17.84 23.92 11.99
CA SER A 27 -19.29 23.99 12.29
C SER A 27 -20.12 22.87 11.66
N SER A 28 -19.59 22.16 10.66
CA SER A 28 -20.29 21.06 9.98
C SER A 28 -20.26 19.72 10.72
N THR A 29 -19.47 19.57 11.78
CA THR A 29 -19.35 18.28 12.51
C THR A 29 -20.10 18.33 13.85
N VAL A 30 -21.36 17.88 13.85
CA VAL A 30 -22.16 17.68 15.07
C VAL A 30 -22.06 16.21 15.50
N GLY A 31 -21.68 15.95 16.76
CA GLY A 31 -21.74 14.61 17.36
C GLY A 31 -20.64 13.64 16.92
N VAL A 32 -19.49 14.13 16.43
CA VAL A 32 -18.36 13.28 16.07
C VAL A 32 -17.25 13.48 17.10
N ASP A 33 -16.72 12.40 17.67
CA ASP A 33 -15.57 12.38 18.61
C ASP A 33 -14.23 12.58 17.88
N ASP A 34 -14.29 12.89 16.59
CA ASP A 34 -13.17 12.89 15.67
C ASP A 34 -13.31 14.04 14.65
N ILE A 35 -12.44 15.02 14.77
CA ILE A 35 -12.40 16.18 13.87
C ILE A 35 -11.28 15.98 12.87
N LYS A 36 -11.64 15.98 11.59
CA LYS A 36 -10.72 15.82 10.47
C LYS A 36 -10.68 17.06 9.60
N TYR A 37 -9.48 17.51 9.27
CA TYR A 37 -9.25 18.55 8.28
C TYR A 37 -8.34 18.00 7.17
N GLU A 38 -8.63 18.35 5.93
CA GLU A 38 -7.83 17.97 4.77
C GLU A 38 -7.54 19.18 3.90
N ALA A 39 -6.36 19.21 3.31
CA ALA A 39 -5.97 20.20 2.31
C ALA A 39 -5.06 19.57 1.26
N ARG A 40 -5.19 20.04 0.01
CA ARG A 40 -4.42 19.61 -1.14
C ARG A 40 -3.55 20.73 -1.71
N THR A 41 -2.58 20.37 -2.54
CA THR A 41 -1.82 21.33 -3.34
C THR A 41 -2.76 22.27 -4.09
N GLY A 42 -2.53 23.58 -3.96
CA GLY A 42 -3.37 24.64 -4.53
C GLY A 42 -4.40 25.24 -3.54
N GLU A 43 -4.69 24.57 -2.42
CA GLU A 43 -5.64 25.08 -1.41
C GLU A 43 -4.94 25.91 -0.32
N SER A 44 -4.27 27.00 -0.71
CA SER A 44 -3.36 27.77 0.16
C SER A 44 -3.94 28.13 1.53
N PHE A 45 -5.19 28.58 1.60
CA PHE A 45 -5.83 28.93 2.88
C PHE A 45 -6.06 27.71 3.77
N LYS A 46 -6.47 26.56 3.20
CA LYS A 46 -6.65 25.32 3.97
C LYS A 46 -5.31 24.77 4.45
N LEU A 47 -4.28 24.85 3.61
CA LEU A 47 -2.91 24.45 3.97
C LEU A 47 -2.38 25.30 5.14
N LEU A 48 -2.55 26.62 5.07
CA LEU A 48 -2.20 27.53 6.17
C LEU A 48 -2.98 27.19 7.45
N LYS A 49 -4.30 26.96 7.33
CA LYS A 49 -5.14 26.52 8.46
C LYS A 49 -4.56 25.25 9.09
N LEU A 50 -4.23 24.23 8.31
CA LEU A 50 -3.64 22.99 8.84
C LEU A 50 -2.32 23.23 9.57
N ASP A 51 -1.43 24.05 9.00
CA ASP A 51 -0.14 24.36 9.63
C ASP A 51 -0.32 25.10 10.96
N MET A 52 -1.32 26.00 11.06
CA MET A 52 -1.71 26.65 12.32
C MET A 52 -2.28 25.65 13.35
N LEU A 53 -3.14 24.71 12.93
CA LEU A 53 -3.69 23.68 13.83
C LEU A 53 -2.56 22.80 14.40
N VAL A 54 -1.61 22.39 13.56
CA VAL A 54 -0.42 21.64 13.97
C VAL A 54 0.43 22.44 14.96
N ALA A 55 0.67 23.72 14.70
CA ALA A 55 1.43 24.59 15.59
C ALA A 55 0.72 24.76 16.95
N LEU A 56 -0.60 24.94 16.96
CA LEU A 56 -1.40 25.05 18.20
C LEU A 56 -1.30 23.77 19.04
N CYS A 57 -1.48 22.59 18.44
CA CYS A 57 -1.35 21.32 19.15
C CYS A 57 0.04 21.15 19.78
N ARG A 58 1.11 21.51 19.04
CA ARG A 58 2.49 21.48 19.57
C ARG A 58 2.68 22.47 20.71
N GLY A 59 2.13 23.68 20.60
CA GLY A 59 2.17 24.69 21.65
C GLY A 59 1.46 24.25 22.94
N CYS A 60 0.43 23.40 22.81
CA CYS A 60 -0.27 22.78 23.93
C CYS A 60 0.38 21.46 24.43
N GLY A 61 1.58 21.12 23.95
CA GLY A 61 2.32 19.93 24.41
C GLY A 61 1.84 18.59 23.83
N LEU A 62 0.93 18.59 22.85
CA LEU A 62 0.50 17.35 22.19
C LEU A 62 1.58 16.82 21.26
N LYS A 63 1.82 15.51 21.30
CA LYS A 63 2.73 14.83 20.38
C LYS A 63 2.03 14.54 19.05
N ARG A 64 2.78 14.43 17.96
CA ARG A 64 2.25 13.98 16.67
C ARG A 64 2.13 12.45 16.68
N SER A 65 1.01 11.92 16.19
CA SER A 65 0.87 10.53 15.78
C SER A 65 0.27 10.44 14.37
N LYS A 66 0.12 9.21 13.84
CA LYS A 66 -0.54 8.99 12.54
C LYS A 66 -2.05 9.15 12.64
N PHE A 67 -2.66 8.74 13.75
CA PHE A 67 -4.12 8.59 13.88
C PHE A 67 -4.77 9.49 14.94
N GLY A 68 -3.99 10.26 15.70
CA GLY A 68 -4.49 11.08 16.81
C GLY A 68 -4.97 10.21 17.96
N ASP A 69 -4.04 9.48 18.57
CA ASP A 69 -4.25 8.65 19.76
C ASP A 69 -4.31 9.52 21.04
N VAL A 70 -4.59 8.90 22.20
CA VAL A 70 -4.69 9.60 23.49
C VAL A 70 -3.42 10.44 23.75
N GLY A 71 -3.61 11.74 24.02
CA GLY A 71 -2.51 12.70 24.25
C GLY A 71 -1.74 13.12 22.99
N THR A 72 -2.26 12.85 21.79
CA THR A 72 -1.61 13.16 20.51
C THR A 72 -2.58 13.78 19.50
N TYR A 73 -2.03 14.42 18.47
CA TYR A 73 -2.78 14.80 17.27
C TYR A 73 -2.31 14.00 16.06
N GLY A 74 -3.24 13.63 15.19
CA GLY A 74 -2.96 12.97 13.93
C GLY A 74 -2.50 13.99 12.89
N PHE A 75 -1.34 13.77 12.28
CA PHE A 75 -0.95 14.57 11.10
C PHE A 75 -0.20 13.73 10.08
N VAL A 76 -0.74 13.66 8.88
CA VAL A 76 -0.28 12.78 7.80
C VAL A 76 -0.12 13.62 6.54
N VAL A 77 1.01 13.45 5.85
CA VAL A 77 1.21 13.98 4.51
C VAL A 77 1.26 12.79 3.56
N THR A 78 0.46 12.80 2.50
CA THR A 78 0.45 11.75 1.48
C THR A 78 0.70 12.36 0.11
N ARG A 79 1.34 11.59 -0.77
CA ARG A 79 1.41 11.89 -2.19
C ARG A 79 0.06 11.54 -2.81
N GLU A 80 -0.54 12.47 -3.54
CA GLU A 80 -1.67 12.21 -4.43
C GLU A 80 -1.13 12.19 -5.86
N TYR A 81 -1.26 11.05 -6.52
CA TYR A 81 -0.86 10.87 -7.90
C TYR A 81 -2.07 11.12 -8.81
N GLU A 82 -1.83 11.81 -9.91
CA GLU A 82 -2.80 12.06 -10.97
C GLU A 82 -2.57 11.09 -12.12
N GLU A 83 -3.54 10.95 -13.03
CA GLU A 83 -3.44 10.05 -14.20
C GLU A 83 -2.12 10.20 -14.97
N LYS A 84 -1.69 11.44 -15.24
CA LYS A 84 -0.41 11.72 -15.91
C LYS A 84 0.82 11.17 -15.17
N ASP A 85 0.77 11.06 -13.84
CA ASP A 85 1.88 10.52 -13.06
C ASP A 85 1.99 8.99 -13.29
N PHE A 86 0.86 8.31 -13.45
CA PHE A 86 0.80 6.88 -13.79
C PHE A 86 1.15 6.62 -15.26
N VAL A 87 0.79 7.52 -16.18
CA VAL A 87 1.17 7.40 -17.59
C VAL A 87 2.68 7.60 -17.79
N ALA A 88 3.30 8.48 -16.99
CA ALA A 88 4.71 8.83 -17.13
C ALA A 88 5.68 7.84 -16.45
N CYS A 89 5.20 6.90 -15.63
CA CYS A 89 6.08 5.96 -14.94
C CYS A 89 6.26 4.65 -15.74
N ASP A 90 7.49 4.11 -15.70
CA ASP A 90 7.83 2.82 -16.33
C ASP A 90 7.23 1.63 -15.54
N TYR A 91 7.17 1.78 -14.22
CA TYR A 91 6.81 0.72 -13.28
C TYR A 91 5.92 1.23 -12.14
N LEU A 92 5.10 0.32 -11.62
CA LEU A 92 4.09 0.57 -10.60
C LEU A 92 4.18 -0.51 -9.51
N CYS A 93 4.17 -0.12 -8.24
CA CYS A 93 4.10 -1.05 -7.12
C CYS A 93 2.65 -1.30 -6.74
N VAL A 94 2.25 -2.56 -6.67
CA VAL A 94 0.94 -2.98 -6.21
C VAL A 94 0.90 -2.85 -4.68
N LEU A 95 0.06 -1.95 -4.17
CA LEU A 95 -0.20 -1.80 -2.72
C LEU A 95 -1.26 -2.78 -2.24
N GLY A 96 -2.20 -3.07 -3.13
CA GLY A 96 -3.26 -4.01 -2.90
C GLY A 96 -4.60 -3.61 -3.51
N LEU A 97 -5.71 -4.10 -2.98
CA LEU A 97 -7.06 -3.60 -3.25
C LEU A 97 -7.51 -2.70 -2.09
N GLN A 98 -8.02 -1.51 -2.40
CA GLN A 98 -8.60 -0.63 -1.38
C GLN A 98 -9.73 -1.34 -0.62
N GLY A 99 -9.75 -1.15 0.71
CA GLY A 99 -10.98 -1.31 1.50
C GLY A 99 -11.18 -2.61 2.27
N ARG A 100 -10.16 -3.46 2.47
CA ARG A 100 -10.35 -4.66 3.31
C ARG A 100 -9.21 -4.89 4.31
N ASN A 101 -9.55 -4.72 5.59
CA ASN A 101 -8.76 -5.22 6.72
C ASN A 101 -8.93 -6.75 6.79
N MET A 102 -8.31 -7.51 5.89
CA MET A 102 -8.24 -8.95 6.06
C MET A 102 -6.99 -9.26 6.90
N LYS A 103 -7.20 -9.52 8.19
CA LYS A 103 -6.19 -10.13 9.07
C LYS A 103 -6.20 -11.64 8.86
N HIS A 104 -6.08 -12.10 7.62
CA HIS A 104 -5.97 -13.52 7.37
C HIS A 104 -4.49 -13.88 7.32
N GLU A 105 -4.10 -14.85 8.14
CA GLU A 105 -2.83 -15.52 7.95
C GLU A 105 -2.87 -16.21 6.60
N GLU A 106 -1.77 -16.11 5.83
CA GLU A 106 -1.62 -16.85 4.60
C GLU A 106 -1.68 -18.34 4.92
N LYS A 107 -2.77 -19.00 4.50
CA LYS A 107 -2.91 -20.45 4.63
C LYS A 107 -2.56 -21.10 3.30
N ARG A 108 -1.83 -22.21 3.39
CA ARG A 108 -1.54 -23.07 2.26
C ARG A 108 -1.93 -24.50 2.59
N ASP A 109 -2.37 -25.25 1.60
CA ASP A 109 -2.59 -26.69 1.78
C ASP A 109 -1.28 -27.48 1.70
N ALA A 110 -1.39 -28.81 1.84
CA ALA A 110 -0.24 -29.72 1.77
C ALA A 110 0.48 -29.72 0.40
N LEU A 111 -0.15 -29.19 -0.66
CA LEU A 111 0.44 -29.03 -1.99
C LEU A 111 1.03 -27.62 -2.19
N GLY A 112 1.02 -26.79 -1.14
CA GLY A 112 1.50 -25.41 -1.16
C GLY A 112 0.56 -24.42 -1.86
N ARG A 113 -0.65 -24.84 -2.25
CA ARG A 113 -1.63 -23.98 -2.92
C ARG A 113 -2.18 -22.97 -1.94
N LEU A 114 -2.38 -21.74 -2.40
CA LEU A 114 -2.99 -20.69 -1.59
C LEU A 114 -4.43 -21.09 -1.23
N LEU A 115 -4.76 -21.05 0.07
CA LEU A 115 -6.10 -21.26 0.56
C LEU A 115 -6.80 -19.91 0.70
N ILE A 116 -7.71 -19.64 -0.23
CA ILE A 116 -8.54 -18.44 -0.28
C ILE A 116 -9.57 -18.56 0.85
N GLY A 117 -9.56 -17.61 1.77
CA GLY A 117 -10.48 -17.57 2.90
C GLY A 117 -11.97 -17.52 2.48
N PRO A 118 -12.90 -17.71 3.43
CA PRO A 118 -14.34 -17.64 3.16
C PRO A 118 -14.71 -16.24 2.67
N GLY A 119 -14.94 -16.11 1.37
CA GLY A 119 -15.31 -14.87 0.70
C GLY A 119 -16.21 -15.18 -0.49
N ASN A 120 -16.92 -14.19 -1.03
CA ASN A 120 -17.80 -14.42 -2.17
C ASN A 120 -16.95 -14.78 -3.42
N PRO A 121 -16.99 -16.03 -3.92
CA PRO A 121 -16.21 -16.48 -5.07
C PRO A 121 -16.56 -15.73 -6.36
N GLU A 122 -17.79 -15.21 -6.49
CA GLU A 122 -18.22 -14.39 -7.63
C GLU A 122 -17.35 -13.12 -7.75
N ARG A 123 -16.78 -12.65 -6.64
CA ARG A 123 -15.87 -11.49 -6.62
C ARG A 123 -14.48 -11.81 -7.15
N LEU A 124 -14.16 -13.08 -7.40
CA LEU A 124 -12.89 -13.56 -7.96
C LEU A 124 -13.03 -14.02 -9.42
N GLU A 125 -14.21 -13.87 -10.04
CA GLU A 125 -14.46 -14.30 -11.42
C GLU A 125 -13.57 -13.58 -12.44
N SER A 126 -13.16 -12.34 -12.15
CA SER A 126 -12.15 -11.62 -12.92
C SER A 126 -10.81 -11.62 -12.17
N PHE A 127 -10.76 -10.91 -11.04
CA PHE A 127 -9.51 -10.62 -10.35
C PHE A 127 -9.79 -10.26 -8.90
N GLY A 128 -9.03 -10.84 -7.97
CA GLY A 128 -9.08 -10.35 -6.60
C GLY A 128 -7.80 -10.59 -5.84
N GLN A 129 -7.80 -10.11 -4.61
CA GLN A 129 -6.63 -10.12 -3.77
C GLN A 129 -6.94 -10.70 -2.40
N ASP A 130 -6.11 -11.65 -1.98
CA ASP A 130 -6.10 -12.23 -0.65
C ASP A 130 -4.73 -11.95 0.00
N ASN A 131 -4.71 -11.19 1.09
CA ASN A 131 -3.50 -10.84 1.85
C ASN A 131 -2.28 -10.42 0.99
N HIS A 132 -2.48 -9.49 0.05
CA HIS A 132 -1.43 -8.99 -0.88
C HIS A 132 -1.06 -9.91 -2.05
N ARG A 133 -1.69 -11.10 -2.17
CA ARG A 133 -1.58 -11.97 -3.35
C ARG A 133 -2.61 -11.61 -4.39
N ILE A 134 -2.20 -11.60 -5.65
CA ILE A 134 -3.13 -11.51 -6.78
C ILE A 134 -3.63 -12.92 -7.07
N VAL A 135 -4.96 -13.11 -7.04
CA VAL A 135 -5.65 -14.33 -7.47
C VAL A 135 -6.47 -14.00 -8.70
N VAL A 136 -6.28 -14.79 -9.75
CA VAL A 136 -6.98 -14.65 -11.02
C VAL A 136 -7.78 -15.91 -11.34
N SER A 137 -8.88 -15.74 -12.08
CA SER A 137 -9.60 -16.88 -12.65
C SER A 137 -8.80 -17.53 -13.79
N HIS A 138 -9.20 -18.75 -14.18
CA HIS A 138 -8.63 -19.43 -15.33
C HIS A 138 -8.72 -18.60 -16.61
N GLN A 139 -9.85 -17.91 -16.84
CA GLN A 139 -10.06 -17.07 -18.01
C GLN A 139 -9.04 -15.92 -18.06
N ILE A 140 -8.87 -15.17 -16.97
CA ILE A 140 -7.89 -14.09 -16.91
C ILE A 140 -6.46 -14.62 -17.05
N ARG A 141 -6.16 -15.81 -16.50
CA ARG A 141 -4.86 -16.48 -16.72
C ARG A 141 -4.59 -16.73 -18.20
N GLU A 142 -5.55 -17.25 -18.96
CA GLU A 142 -5.37 -17.47 -20.39
C GLU A 142 -5.20 -16.15 -21.16
N MET A 143 -5.96 -15.11 -20.81
CA MET A 143 -5.78 -13.77 -21.40
C MET A 143 -4.40 -13.17 -21.12
N ILE A 144 -3.86 -13.35 -19.91
CA ILE A 144 -2.50 -12.92 -19.56
C ILE A 144 -1.45 -13.67 -20.39
N LYS A 145 -1.64 -14.99 -20.61
CA LYS A 145 -0.73 -15.80 -21.42
C LYS A 145 -0.73 -15.36 -22.89
N GLU A 146 -1.91 -15.11 -23.46
CA GLU A 146 -2.06 -14.62 -24.84
C GLU A 146 -1.32 -13.29 -25.06
N LYS A 147 -1.29 -12.44 -24.03
CA LYS A 147 -0.57 -11.16 -24.08
C LYS A 147 0.94 -11.32 -23.95
N GLU A 148 1.49 -12.52 -23.73
CA GLU A 148 2.93 -12.78 -23.57
C GLU A 148 3.60 -11.85 -22.54
N LEU A 149 2.92 -11.65 -21.41
CA LEU A 149 3.44 -10.86 -20.30
C LEU A 149 4.56 -11.64 -19.58
N ARG A 150 5.67 -10.96 -19.28
CA ARG A 150 6.93 -11.55 -18.82
C ARG A 150 7.09 -11.50 -17.31
N GLY A 151 7.85 -12.42 -16.75
CA GLY A 151 8.21 -12.40 -15.33
C GLY A 151 7.11 -12.89 -14.39
N LEU A 152 6.09 -13.56 -14.92
CA LEU A 152 4.98 -14.11 -14.14
C LEU A 152 4.94 -15.64 -14.19
N THR A 153 4.47 -16.23 -13.10
CA THR A 153 4.11 -17.65 -12.97
C THR A 153 2.74 -17.76 -12.33
N PHE A 154 2.11 -18.91 -12.51
CA PHE A 154 0.81 -19.21 -11.91
C PHE A 154 0.91 -20.44 -11.05
N GLN A 155 0.46 -20.33 -9.80
CA GLN A 155 0.25 -21.48 -8.92
C GLN A 155 -1.24 -21.63 -8.67
N GLU A 156 -1.75 -22.86 -8.68
CA GLU A 156 -3.14 -23.11 -8.36
C GLU A 156 -3.49 -22.61 -6.95
N ALA A 157 -4.68 -22.01 -6.82
CA ALA A 157 -5.28 -21.59 -5.55
C ALA A 157 -6.61 -22.31 -5.34
N CYS A 158 -7.00 -22.53 -4.09
CA CYS A 158 -8.22 -23.25 -3.72
C CYS A 158 -8.94 -22.51 -2.60
N PHE A 159 -10.26 -22.65 -2.50
CA PHE A 159 -10.98 -22.10 -1.34
C PHE A 159 -10.81 -22.99 -0.10
N GLU A 160 -10.83 -22.38 1.07
CA GLU A 160 -10.73 -23.06 2.37
C GLU A 160 -11.96 -23.97 2.67
N GLU A 161 -13.08 -23.79 1.97
CA GLU A 161 -14.32 -24.55 2.21
C GLU A 161 -14.21 -26.06 1.90
N LYS A 162 -15.09 -26.87 2.53
CA LYS A 162 -15.14 -28.34 2.44
C LYS A 162 -15.31 -28.90 1.00
N ASN A 163 -15.64 -28.05 0.02
CA ASN A 163 -15.74 -28.39 -1.40
C ASN A 163 -14.50 -27.98 -2.22
N SER A 164 -13.30 -28.00 -1.63
CA SER A 164 -12.02 -27.67 -2.27
C SER A 164 -11.82 -28.28 -3.67
N LYS A 165 -12.36 -29.50 -3.90
CA LYS A 165 -12.32 -30.19 -5.21
C LYS A 165 -12.99 -29.41 -6.35
N GLN A 166 -14.01 -28.59 -6.09
CA GLN A 166 -14.70 -27.83 -7.13
C GLN A 166 -13.93 -26.59 -7.58
N SER A 167 -12.97 -26.11 -6.77
CA SER A 167 -12.15 -24.94 -7.08
C SER A 167 -10.86 -25.27 -7.84
N VAL A 168 -10.49 -26.55 -7.90
CA VAL A 168 -9.32 -27.05 -8.63
C VAL A 168 -9.40 -26.62 -10.10
N GLY A 169 -8.33 -26.03 -10.60
CA GLY A 169 -8.18 -25.53 -11.97
C GLY A 169 -8.89 -24.20 -12.27
N ARG A 170 -9.68 -23.66 -11.32
CA ARG A 170 -10.46 -22.43 -11.55
C ARG A 170 -9.73 -21.15 -11.18
N TYR A 171 -8.89 -21.21 -10.15
CA TYR A 171 -8.22 -20.03 -9.59
C TYR A 171 -6.72 -20.24 -9.48
N TYR A 172 -5.99 -19.16 -9.72
CA TYR A 172 -4.54 -19.17 -9.73
C TYR A 172 -4.00 -17.95 -8.99
N GLU A 173 -3.08 -18.20 -8.07
CA GLU A 173 -2.18 -17.20 -7.53
C GLU A 173 -1.20 -16.76 -8.62
N LEU A 174 -1.22 -15.48 -8.97
CA LEU A 174 -0.19 -14.86 -9.80
C LEU A 174 1.03 -14.58 -8.95
N ARG A 175 2.18 -15.07 -9.40
CA ARG A 175 3.48 -14.87 -8.76
C ARG A 175 4.47 -14.24 -9.71
N ALA A 176 5.47 -13.56 -9.16
CA ALA A 176 6.62 -13.18 -9.96
C ALA A 176 7.62 -14.34 -10.06
N SER A 177 8.21 -14.52 -11.23
CA SER A 177 9.39 -15.38 -11.42
C SER A 177 10.71 -14.64 -11.29
N LYS A 178 10.66 -13.30 -11.18
CA LYS A 178 11.81 -12.43 -11.03
C LYS A 178 11.73 -11.69 -9.70
N THR A 179 12.88 -11.53 -9.05
CA THR A 179 13.04 -10.63 -7.91
C THR A 179 13.86 -9.42 -8.34
N LEU A 180 13.38 -8.25 -7.98
CA LEU A 180 14.05 -6.98 -8.24
C LEU A 180 15.36 -6.87 -7.44
N PRO A 181 16.28 -5.99 -7.88
CA PRO A 181 17.41 -5.59 -7.04
C PRO A 181 16.91 -4.95 -5.74
N LYS A 182 17.84 -4.72 -4.81
CA LYS A 182 17.57 -3.91 -3.62
C LYS A 182 17.16 -2.49 -4.00
N LEU A 183 16.33 -1.86 -3.19
CA LEU A 183 15.93 -0.46 -3.34
C LEU A 183 17.15 0.47 -3.33
N ALA A 184 17.10 1.54 -4.11
CA ALA A 184 18.16 2.54 -4.16
C ALA A 184 18.28 3.34 -2.85
N ASN A 185 17.16 3.49 -2.14
CA ASN A 185 17.04 4.25 -0.90
C ASN A 185 17.11 3.39 0.37
N THR A 186 17.97 2.36 0.39
CA THR A 186 18.15 1.46 1.55
C THR A 186 18.44 2.17 2.88
N ARG A 187 19.06 3.36 2.85
CA ARG A 187 19.29 4.21 4.04
C ARG A 187 18.00 4.74 4.70
N GLN A 188 16.89 4.75 3.97
CA GLN A 188 15.56 5.16 4.46
C GLN A 188 14.77 3.96 5.00
N LEU A 189 15.30 2.74 4.90
CA LEU A 189 14.59 1.58 5.42
C LEU A 189 14.60 1.59 6.95
N MET A 190 13.43 1.33 7.51
CA MET A 190 13.19 1.13 8.93
C MET A 190 12.49 -0.20 9.13
N CYS A 191 12.61 -0.79 10.32
CA CYS A 191 11.86 -1.98 10.70
C CYS A 191 11.17 -1.77 12.05
N TYR A 192 10.02 -2.40 12.25
CA TYR A 192 9.47 -2.56 13.60
C TYR A 192 10.33 -3.56 14.35
N GLY A 193 10.60 -3.33 15.65
CA GLY A 193 11.25 -4.30 16.54
C GLY A 193 10.60 -5.70 16.49
N MET A 194 11.22 -6.71 17.12
CA MET A 194 10.68 -8.08 17.11
C MET A 194 9.30 -8.20 17.77
N GLU A 195 8.91 -7.22 18.58
CA GLU A 195 7.58 -7.14 19.18
C GLU A 195 6.62 -6.35 18.27
N PRO A 196 5.32 -6.72 18.20
CA PRO A 196 4.31 -6.01 17.40
C PRO A 196 4.12 -4.53 17.76
N THR A 197 4.50 -4.14 18.98
CA THR A 197 4.53 -2.75 19.48
C THR A 197 5.95 -2.18 19.55
N GLY A 198 6.92 -2.91 18.98
CA GLY A 198 8.33 -2.62 19.07
C GLY A 198 8.65 -1.22 18.55
N LYS A 199 9.60 -0.57 19.21
CA LYS A 199 10.15 0.70 18.76
C LYS A 199 10.59 0.57 17.30
N VAL A 200 10.27 1.58 16.50
CA VAL A 200 10.79 1.68 15.13
C VAL A 200 12.30 1.87 15.20
N GLU A 201 13.04 1.06 14.45
CA GLU A 201 14.50 1.06 14.43
C GLU A 201 15.03 1.22 13.00
N THR A 202 16.22 1.78 12.87
CA THR A 202 16.95 1.85 11.61
C THR A 202 17.27 0.45 11.12
N PHE A 203 17.02 0.20 9.83
CA PHE A 203 17.30 -1.09 9.21
C PHE A 203 18.80 -1.39 9.19
N LYS A 204 19.19 -2.56 9.72
CA LYS A 204 20.60 -3.00 9.82
C LYS A 204 20.99 -4.05 8.77
N GLY A 205 20.20 -4.21 7.70
CA GLY A 205 20.50 -5.15 6.62
C GLY A 205 19.90 -6.56 6.78
N ASP A 206 19.04 -6.79 7.77
CA ASP A 206 18.33 -8.06 7.95
C ASP A 206 17.06 -8.12 7.10
N TYR A 207 17.22 -8.51 5.83
CA TYR A 207 16.12 -8.60 4.86
C TYR A 207 15.14 -9.76 5.11
N SER A 208 15.31 -10.54 6.18
CA SER A 208 14.30 -11.52 6.60
C SER A 208 13.10 -10.85 7.29
N ARG A 209 13.26 -9.58 7.70
CA ARG A 209 12.25 -8.81 8.42
C ARG A 209 11.47 -7.91 7.47
N MET A 210 10.23 -7.61 7.87
CA MET A 210 9.47 -6.54 7.21
C MET A 210 10.17 -5.20 7.42
N VAL A 211 10.26 -4.43 6.33
CA VAL A 211 10.77 -3.06 6.34
C VAL A 211 9.74 -2.10 5.77
N PHE A 212 9.87 -0.83 6.10
CA PHE A 212 9.15 0.25 5.43
C PHE A 212 10.12 1.39 5.14
N ILE A 213 9.74 2.26 4.21
CA ILE A 213 10.55 3.39 3.78
C ILE A 213 10.14 4.64 4.59
N ASP A 214 11.06 5.16 5.40
CA ASP A 214 10.92 6.44 6.10
C ASP A 214 11.33 7.60 5.19
N ASP A 215 10.32 8.32 4.72
CA ASP A 215 10.44 9.33 3.68
C ASP A 215 9.74 10.63 4.11
N PRO A 216 10.26 11.32 5.13
CA PRO A 216 9.62 12.52 5.66
C PRO A 216 9.54 13.62 4.58
N PRO A 217 8.42 14.37 4.50
CA PRO A 217 7.31 14.41 5.46
C PRO A 217 6.21 13.37 5.22
N TYR A 218 6.36 12.49 4.22
CA TYR A 218 5.33 11.60 3.73
C TYR A 218 5.10 10.40 4.65
N ALA A 219 3.84 9.98 4.75
CA ALA A 219 3.45 8.85 5.58
C ALA A 219 3.67 7.48 4.91
N LEU A 220 3.88 7.47 3.59
CA LEU A 220 4.28 6.31 2.81
C LEU A 220 5.49 6.72 1.98
N GLY A 221 6.59 5.99 2.16
CA GLY A 221 7.79 6.23 1.38
C GLY A 221 7.66 5.76 -0.05
N GLU A 222 8.37 6.46 -0.92
CA GLU A 222 8.40 6.18 -2.35
C GLU A 222 9.44 5.09 -2.65
N ILE A 223 9.06 4.13 -3.50
CA ILE A 223 9.88 2.98 -3.90
C ILE A 223 10.81 3.42 -5.02
N HIS A 224 12.12 3.31 -4.81
CA HIS A 224 13.14 3.79 -5.74
C HIS A 224 14.05 2.65 -6.19
N TYR A 225 14.34 2.60 -7.49
CA TYR A 225 15.39 1.74 -8.04
C TYR A 225 16.33 2.53 -8.93
N ARG A 226 17.59 2.10 -9.02
CA ARG A 226 18.52 2.60 -10.03
C ARG A 226 18.22 1.95 -11.37
N ARG A 227 18.22 2.76 -12.44
CA ARG A 227 18.00 2.31 -13.82
C ARG A 227 18.91 1.16 -14.20
N SER A 228 20.22 1.29 -13.95
CA SER A 228 21.22 0.27 -14.24
C SER A 228 20.93 -1.09 -13.59
N ASN A 229 20.41 -1.09 -12.35
CA ASN A 229 20.08 -2.32 -11.64
C ASN A 229 18.82 -3.00 -12.20
N ILE A 230 17.82 -2.21 -12.63
CA ILE A 230 16.61 -2.76 -13.28
C ILE A 230 16.95 -3.30 -14.66
N GLU A 231 17.72 -2.56 -15.46
CA GLU A 231 18.09 -2.96 -16.82
C GLU A 231 18.90 -4.28 -16.81
N ALA A 232 19.76 -4.48 -15.81
CA ALA A 232 20.51 -5.72 -15.62
C ALA A 232 19.61 -6.95 -15.36
N LEU A 233 18.39 -6.78 -14.83
CA LEU A 233 17.41 -7.85 -14.66
C LEU A 233 16.75 -8.27 -16.01
N GLY A 234 16.90 -7.42 -17.04
CA GLY A 234 16.23 -7.54 -18.32
C GLY A 234 14.73 -7.28 -18.24
N ASN A 235 14.05 -7.29 -19.39
CA ASN A 235 12.62 -6.98 -19.47
C ASN A 235 11.75 -7.90 -18.61
N PHE A 236 10.74 -7.32 -17.94
CA PHE A 236 9.71 -8.02 -17.17
C PHE A 236 8.43 -7.18 -17.14
N ASP A 237 7.29 -7.86 -16.99
CA ASP A 237 5.99 -7.22 -16.77
C ASP A 237 5.53 -7.35 -15.31
N VAL A 238 6.01 -8.36 -14.59
CA VAL A 238 5.81 -8.53 -13.15
C VAL A 238 7.14 -8.96 -12.51
N ALA A 239 7.48 -8.36 -11.37
CA ALA A 239 8.59 -8.76 -10.52
C ALA A 239 8.22 -8.56 -9.04
N GLU A 240 8.84 -9.32 -8.14
CA GLU A 240 8.72 -9.10 -6.70
C GLU A 240 9.81 -8.14 -6.22
N THR A 241 9.50 -7.27 -5.25
CA THR A 241 10.51 -6.48 -4.54
C THR A 241 11.50 -7.40 -3.83
N PHE A 242 12.75 -6.97 -3.64
CA PHE A 242 13.69 -7.74 -2.81
C PHE A 242 13.25 -7.71 -1.34
N GLU A 243 12.84 -6.54 -0.88
CA GLU A 243 12.39 -6.22 0.47
C GLU A 243 10.97 -6.71 0.75
N HIS A 244 10.72 -7.12 1.99
CA HIS A 244 9.38 -7.38 2.51
C HIS A 244 8.73 -6.05 2.93
N LEU A 245 8.17 -5.30 1.99
CA LEU A 245 7.58 -3.98 2.25
C LEU A 245 6.20 -4.05 2.94
N TRP A 246 5.51 -5.18 2.84
CA TRP A 246 4.19 -5.43 3.46
C TRP A 246 4.20 -6.79 4.17
N ILE A 247 3.42 -6.94 5.24
CA ILE A 247 3.38 -8.20 6.00
C ILE A 247 2.68 -9.30 5.18
N PRO A 248 3.24 -10.52 5.11
CA PRO A 248 4.63 -10.92 5.28
C PRO A 248 5.40 -11.03 3.93
N GLN A 249 4.88 -10.43 2.86
CA GLN A 249 5.28 -10.74 1.50
C GLN A 249 6.00 -9.59 0.81
N ARG A 250 6.82 -9.98 -0.17
CA ARG A 250 7.36 -9.06 -1.17
C ARG A 250 6.22 -8.44 -1.97
N SER A 251 6.34 -7.15 -2.27
CA SER A 251 5.35 -6.47 -3.09
C SER A 251 5.55 -6.85 -4.54
N LEU A 252 4.49 -6.80 -5.33
CA LEU A 252 4.60 -6.90 -6.78
C LEU A 252 4.86 -5.52 -7.36
N VAL A 253 5.85 -5.45 -8.25
CA VAL A 253 6.09 -4.32 -9.14
C VAL A 253 5.74 -4.78 -10.56
N ILE A 254 4.86 -4.02 -11.20
CA ILE A 254 4.34 -4.30 -12.53
C ILE A 254 4.83 -3.26 -13.53
N SER A 255 5.00 -3.66 -14.79
CA SER A 255 5.28 -2.74 -15.88
C SER A 255 4.04 -1.94 -16.25
N GLN A 256 4.26 -0.82 -16.95
CA GLN A 256 3.16 -0.07 -17.55
C GLN A 256 2.32 -0.92 -18.51
N ARG A 257 2.92 -1.87 -19.24
CA ARG A 257 2.21 -2.78 -20.15
C ARG A 257 1.24 -3.69 -19.39
N PHE A 258 1.65 -4.25 -18.26
CA PHE A 258 0.75 -5.04 -17.41
C PHE A 258 -0.38 -4.18 -16.84
N TYR A 259 -0.07 -2.96 -16.40
CA TYR A 259 -1.07 -2.04 -15.87
C TYR A 259 -2.13 -1.66 -16.92
N GLN A 260 -1.73 -1.35 -18.14
CA GLN A 260 -2.67 -1.09 -19.24
C GLN A 260 -3.54 -2.31 -19.56
N PHE A 261 -2.96 -3.52 -19.57
CA PHE A 261 -3.76 -4.75 -19.68
C PHE A 261 -4.83 -4.85 -18.59
N CYS A 262 -4.50 -4.51 -17.35
CA CYS A 262 -5.49 -4.51 -16.27
C CYS A 262 -6.59 -3.46 -16.50
N LEU A 263 -6.25 -2.24 -16.93
CA LEU A 263 -7.24 -1.22 -17.25
C LEU A 263 -8.17 -1.63 -18.40
N GLU A 264 -7.62 -2.17 -19.49
CA GLU A 264 -8.37 -2.65 -20.66
C GLU A 264 -9.40 -3.74 -20.33
N ASN A 265 -9.20 -4.47 -19.24
CA ASN A 265 -10.02 -5.60 -18.83
C ASN A 265 -10.77 -5.35 -17.51
N ASP A 266 -10.91 -4.09 -17.11
CA ASP A 266 -11.60 -3.66 -15.89
C ASP A 266 -11.11 -4.37 -14.61
N ILE A 267 -9.81 -4.67 -14.56
CA ILE A 267 -9.15 -5.29 -13.43
C ILE A 267 -8.73 -4.19 -12.44
N PRO A 268 -9.38 -4.07 -11.27
CA PRO A 268 -9.05 -3.02 -10.31
C PRO A 268 -7.68 -3.28 -9.68
N LEU A 269 -6.82 -2.26 -9.66
CA LEU A 269 -5.52 -2.30 -8.98
C LEU A 269 -5.30 -1.01 -8.18
N THR A 270 -4.83 -1.14 -6.93
CA THR A 270 -4.27 0.00 -6.20
C THR A 270 -2.75 -0.04 -6.35
N VAL A 271 -2.23 0.94 -7.07
CA VAL A 271 -0.80 1.03 -7.41
C VAL A 271 -0.22 2.36 -6.96
N LEU A 272 1.09 2.37 -6.72
CA LEU A 272 1.91 3.59 -6.62
C LEU A 272 2.98 3.61 -7.71
N PRO A 273 3.30 4.77 -8.28
CA PRO A 273 4.46 4.91 -9.14
C PRO A 273 5.75 4.48 -8.43
N VAL A 274 6.59 3.76 -9.18
CA VAL A 274 7.95 3.42 -8.77
C VAL A 274 8.91 4.40 -9.45
N ARG A 275 9.77 5.03 -8.66
CA ARG A 275 10.75 5.99 -9.17
C ARG A 275 11.98 5.26 -9.69
N ILE A 276 12.39 5.59 -10.91
CA ILE A 276 13.62 5.09 -11.52
C ILE A 276 14.67 6.21 -11.56
N ASP A 277 15.68 6.08 -10.71
CA ASP A 277 16.81 7.00 -10.64
C ASP A 277 17.82 6.69 -11.76
N GLN A 278 18.36 7.74 -12.38
CA GLN A 278 19.28 7.60 -13.53
C GLN A 278 20.73 7.25 -13.14
N VAL A 279 21.09 7.32 -11.84
CA VAL A 279 22.47 7.23 -11.32
C VAL A 279 22.60 6.11 -10.30
#